data_AF-A4IMJ5-F1
#
_entry.id   AF-A4IMJ5-F1
#
_cell.length_a   1.000
_cell.length_b   1.000
_cell.length_c   1.000
_cell.angle_alpha   90.00
_cell.angle_beta   90.00
_cell.angle_gamma   90.00
#
_symmetry.space_group_name_H-M   'P 1'
#
loop_
_entity.id
_entity.type
_entity.pdbx_description
1 polymer ?
#
loop_
_entity_poly.entity_id
_entity_poly.type
_entity_poly.pdbx_seq_one_letter_code
_entity_poly.pdbx_strand_id
1 'polypeptide(L)'
;MSVHRSPIHLDTIRSFLGHPAGMIISANQTHVFSLRVHRNKGAWKQNCLYEKEETIDMYRLIQFGVVAMIWFFSALVSWYEGSAILDDPWEWKYSTPFSHWLAGPVVHEHDISQLDYFVYAAKFRPVFPSLLIVCTVYLLILAASYLNQRTFAYVLFVFSATLPGLALPFMDATTTGGTWLAIVLSGCALVCAALGAMTIKNHSVRQAKS
;
A
#
# COMPACT_ATOMS: atom_id res chain seq x y z
N MET A 1 -9.33 -59.72 -54.37
CA MET A 1 -9.05 -58.31 -54.70
C MET A 1 -9.01 -57.53 -53.40
N SER A 2 -7.81 -57.11 -52.97
CA SER A 2 -7.57 -56.33 -51.76
C SER A 2 -7.76 -54.85 -52.07
N VAL A 3 -8.62 -54.15 -51.33
CA VAL A 3 -8.80 -52.69 -51.44
C VAL A 3 -8.13 -52.06 -50.22
N HIS A 4 -6.99 -51.43 -50.50
CA HIS A 4 -6.16 -50.67 -49.57
C HIS A 4 -6.90 -49.38 -49.15
N ARG A 5 -7.04 -49.12 -47.85
CA ARG A 5 -7.61 -47.88 -47.32
C ARG A 5 -6.54 -47.14 -46.51
N SER A 6 -6.13 -45.98 -47.01
CA SER A 6 -5.16 -45.07 -46.37
C SER A 6 -5.78 -44.37 -45.15
N PRO A 7 -5.02 -44.15 -44.06
CA PRO A 7 -5.49 -43.39 -42.91
C PRO A 7 -5.39 -41.88 -43.18
N ILE A 8 -6.49 -41.19 -42.92
CA ILE A 8 -6.61 -39.72 -43.04
C ILE A 8 -5.99 -39.11 -41.77
N HIS A 9 -5.06 -38.18 -41.96
CA HIS A 9 -4.31 -37.45 -40.94
C HIS A 9 -5.25 -36.74 -39.93
N LEU A 10 -5.11 -37.06 -38.64
CA LEU A 10 -5.88 -36.46 -37.53
C LEU A 10 -5.37 -35.08 -37.08
N ASP A 11 -4.34 -34.52 -37.71
CA ASP A 11 -3.64 -33.34 -37.17
C ASP A 11 -4.27 -31.99 -37.56
N THR A 12 -5.25 -31.97 -38.46
CA THR A 12 -5.79 -30.71 -39.01
C THR A 12 -6.91 -30.09 -38.15
N ILE A 13 -7.51 -30.81 -37.20
CA ILE A 13 -8.66 -30.31 -36.42
C ILE A 13 -8.22 -29.61 -35.11
N ARG A 14 -6.91 -29.51 -34.83
CA ARG A 14 -6.42 -28.86 -33.60
C ARG A 14 -6.31 -27.33 -33.68
N SER A 15 -6.41 -26.73 -34.88
CA SER A 15 -6.18 -25.28 -35.09
C SER A 15 -7.45 -24.42 -35.16
N PHE A 16 -8.65 -25.02 -35.23
CA PHE A 16 -9.88 -24.27 -35.54
C PHE A 16 -10.77 -23.93 -34.34
N LEU A 17 -10.49 -24.49 -33.16
CA LEU A 17 -11.26 -24.21 -31.94
C LEU A 17 -10.28 -23.74 -30.87
N GLY A 18 -10.28 -22.43 -30.62
CA GLY A 18 -9.59 -21.79 -29.50
C GLY A 18 -10.18 -22.26 -28.16
N HIS A 19 -9.91 -23.51 -27.81
CA HIS A 19 -10.31 -24.08 -26.54
C HIS A 19 -9.22 -23.86 -25.49
N PRO A 20 -9.60 -23.46 -24.26
CA PRO A 20 -8.66 -23.36 -23.15
C PRO A 20 -8.00 -24.72 -22.92
N ALA A 21 -6.69 -24.68 -22.70
CA ALA A 21 -5.83 -25.85 -22.48
C ALA A 21 -6.42 -26.74 -21.36
N GLY A 22 -6.91 -27.92 -21.74
CA GLY A 22 -7.50 -28.89 -20.80
C GLY A 22 -8.64 -29.75 -21.36
N MET A 23 -9.14 -29.45 -22.56
CA MET A 23 -10.23 -30.23 -23.17
C MET A 23 -9.67 -31.41 -23.99
N ILE A 24 -9.62 -32.61 -23.39
CA ILE A 24 -9.39 -33.87 -24.12
C ILE A 24 -10.75 -34.41 -24.57
N ILE A 25 -11.08 -34.21 -25.85
CA ILE A 25 -12.23 -34.84 -26.49
C ILE A 25 -11.75 -36.19 -27.05
N SER A 26 -12.08 -37.28 -26.35
CA SER A 26 -11.92 -38.63 -26.88
C SER A 26 -13.24 -39.05 -27.53
N ALA A 27 -13.24 -39.22 -28.85
CA ALA A 27 -14.40 -39.65 -29.61
C ALA A 27 -14.37 -41.17 -29.78
N ASN A 28 -15.28 -41.88 -29.12
CA ASN A 28 -15.54 -43.30 -29.38
C ASN A 28 -16.90 -43.45 -30.08
N GLN A 29 -16.87 -44.13 -31.21
CA GLN A 29 -17.96 -44.21 -32.18
C GLN A 29 -18.91 -45.37 -31.81
N THR A 30 -19.80 -45.16 -30.85
CA THR A 30 -21.06 -45.93 -30.75
C THR A 30 -22.17 -45.10 -30.12
N HIS A 31 -23.37 -45.31 -30.63
CA HIS A 31 -24.61 -44.60 -30.35
C HIS A 31 -24.92 -44.51 -28.84
N VAL A 32 -24.59 -43.40 -28.20
CA VAL A 32 -25.30 -42.66 -27.13
C VAL A 32 -24.40 -41.45 -26.82
N PHE A 33 -24.81 -40.26 -27.22
CA PHE A 33 -24.05 -39.01 -27.04
C PHE A 33 -24.11 -38.56 -25.56
N SER A 34 -23.42 -39.27 -24.68
CA SER A 34 -23.18 -38.81 -23.31
C SER A 34 -22.00 -37.86 -23.32
N LEU A 35 -22.26 -36.56 -23.52
CA LEU A 35 -21.28 -35.50 -23.27
C LEU A 35 -20.98 -35.44 -21.77
N ARG A 36 -20.11 -36.32 -21.29
CA ARG A 36 -19.57 -36.26 -19.93
C ARG A 36 -18.49 -35.19 -19.92
N VAL A 37 -18.90 -33.94 -19.70
CA VAL A 37 -17.98 -32.85 -19.37
C VAL A 37 -17.28 -33.21 -18.07
N HIS A 38 -16.04 -33.70 -18.18
CA HIS A 38 -15.21 -34.02 -17.03
C HIS A 38 -14.74 -32.69 -16.42
N ARG A 39 -15.57 -32.13 -15.54
CA ARG A 39 -15.28 -30.88 -14.83
C ARG A 39 -14.10 -31.13 -13.87
N ASN A 40 -12.89 -30.85 -14.32
CA ASN A 40 -11.67 -30.95 -13.52
C ASN A 40 -11.67 -29.89 -12.42
N LYS A 41 -12.21 -30.22 -11.25
CA LYS A 41 -12.37 -29.31 -10.11
C LYS A 41 -11.08 -28.56 -9.71
N GLY A 42 -9.91 -29.13 -10.00
CA GLY A 42 -8.61 -28.49 -9.76
C GLY A 42 -8.36 -27.28 -10.66
N ALA A 43 -8.65 -27.40 -11.97
CA ALA A 43 -8.44 -26.31 -12.94
C ALA A 43 -9.35 -25.10 -12.66
N TRP A 44 -10.61 -25.34 -12.27
CA TRP A 44 -11.53 -24.27 -11.88
C TRP A 44 -11.07 -23.56 -10.60
N LYS A 45 -10.54 -24.31 -9.63
CA LYS A 45 -10.03 -23.72 -8.39
C LYS A 45 -8.78 -22.86 -8.65
N GLN A 46 -7.90 -23.31 -9.54
CA GLN A 46 -6.70 -22.58 -9.93
C GLN A 46 -7.04 -21.27 -10.66
N ASN A 47 -7.90 -21.34 -11.68
CA ASN A 47 -8.31 -20.15 -12.44
C ASN A 47 -9.04 -19.12 -11.56
N CYS A 48 -9.94 -19.57 -10.68
CA CYS A 48 -10.61 -18.67 -9.73
C CYS A 48 -9.64 -18.03 -8.71
N LEU A 49 -8.54 -18.70 -8.35
CA LEU A 49 -7.53 -18.12 -7.46
C LEU A 49 -6.69 -17.07 -8.19
N TYR A 50 -6.29 -17.36 -9.43
CA TYR A 50 -5.51 -16.44 -10.26
C TYR A 50 -6.28 -15.15 -10.56
N GLU A 51 -7.53 -15.26 -11.00
CA GLU A 51 -8.37 -14.09 -11.30
C GLU A 51 -8.66 -13.25 -10.05
N LYS A 52 -8.74 -13.89 -8.87
CA LYS A 52 -8.88 -13.19 -7.59
C LYS A 52 -7.60 -12.44 -7.19
N GLU A 53 -6.43 -12.97 -7.49
CA GLU A 53 -5.15 -12.33 -7.15
C GLU A 53 -4.90 -11.11 -8.04
N GLU A 54 -5.15 -11.21 -9.36
CA GLU A 54 -5.02 -10.08 -10.28
C GLU A 54 -5.97 -8.92 -9.95
N THR A 55 -7.24 -9.23 -9.60
CA THR A 55 -8.21 -8.20 -9.18
C THR A 55 -7.83 -7.54 -7.86
N ILE A 56 -7.19 -8.29 -6.95
CA ILE A 56 -6.68 -7.77 -5.68
C ILE A 56 -5.53 -6.79 -5.90
N ASP A 57 -4.60 -7.10 -6.79
CA ASP A 57 -3.44 -6.23 -7.02
C ASP A 57 -3.82 -4.97 -7.80
N MET A 58 -4.77 -5.08 -8.74
CA MET A 58 -5.30 -3.90 -9.45
C MET A 58 -5.94 -2.89 -8.49
N TYR A 59 -6.78 -3.32 -7.53
CA TYR A 59 -7.40 -2.35 -6.60
C TYR A 59 -6.36 -1.67 -5.72
N ARG A 60 -5.32 -2.40 -5.29
CA ARG A 60 -4.24 -1.85 -4.46
C ARG A 60 -3.45 -0.79 -5.22
N LEU A 61 -3.17 -1.04 -6.49
CA LEU A 61 -2.48 -0.08 -7.34
C LEU A 61 -3.28 1.22 -7.52
N ILE A 62 -4.60 1.11 -7.72
CA ILE A 62 -5.49 2.28 -7.80
C ILE A 62 -5.49 3.05 -6.47
N GLN A 63 -5.60 2.35 -5.34
CA GLN A 63 -5.52 2.98 -4.01
C GLN A 63 -4.19 3.69 -3.78
N PHE A 64 -3.08 3.07 -4.18
CA PHE A 64 -1.75 3.68 -4.11
C PHE A 64 -1.72 5.00 -4.92
N GLY A 65 -2.21 4.98 -6.16
CA GLY A 65 -2.24 6.16 -7.02
C GLY A 65 -3.07 7.30 -6.43
N VAL A 66 -4.28 7.01 -5.95
CA VAL A 66 -5.17 8.02 -5.35
C VAL A 66 -4.54 8.63 -4.10
N VAL A 67 -4.01 7.80 -3.19
CA VAL A 67 -3.41 8.29 -1.96
C VAL A 67 -2.11 9.05 -2.24
N ALA A 68 -1.31 8.63 -3.22
CA ALA A 68 -0.12 9.36 -3.64
C ALA A 68 -0.46 10.75 -4.20
N MET A 69 -1.54 10.88 -4.97
CA MET A 69 -2.01 12.19 -5.45
C MET A 69 -2.43 13.11 -4.29
N ILE A 70 -3.21 12.59 -3.34
CA ILE A 70 -3.62 13.34 -2.15
C ILE A 70 -2.39 13.75 -1.33
N TRP A 71 -1.45 12.83 -1.15
CA TRP A 71 -0.19 13.09 -0.45
C TRP A 71 0.60 14.22 -1.11
N PHE A 72 0.76 14.18 -2.43
CA PHE A 72 1.51 15.20 -3.18
C PHE A 72 0.82 16.57 -3.10
N PHE A 73 -0.51 16.61 -3.28
CA PHE A 73 -1.27 17.85 -3.15
C PHE A 73 -1.16 18.43 -1.73
N SER A 74 -1.32 17.59 -0.70
CA SER A 74 -1.18 17.99 0.70
C SER A 74 0.23 18.47 1.02
N ALA A 75 1.26 17.89 0.39
CA ALA A 75 2.64 18.33 0.52
C ALA A 75 2.84 19.74 -0.04
N LEU A 76 2.32 20.01 -1.24
CA LEU A 76 2.41 21.34 -1.85
C LEU A 76 1.70 22.41 -1.01
N VAL A 77 0.49 22.12 -0.53
CA VAL A 77 -0.27 23.07 0.29
C VAL A 77 0.41 23.28 1.64
N SER A 78 0.88 22.22 2.29
CA SER A 78 1.64 22.35 3.55
C SER A 78 2.94 23.13 3.36
N TRP A 79 3.58 23.00 2.20
CA TRP A 79 4.79 23.74 1.87
C TRP A 79 4.50 25.23 1.65
N TYR A 80 3.40 25.54 0.94
CA TYR A 80 2.92 26.91 0.76
C TYR A 80 2.53 27.57 2.10
N GLU A 81 1.69 26.93 2.90
CA GLU A 81 1.30 27.41 4.24
C GLU A 81 2.52 27.57 5.17
N GLY A 82 3.52 26.71 4.99
CA GLY A 82 4.78 26.75 5.72
C GLY A 82 5.71 27.90 5.37
N SER A 83 5.64 28.40 4.12
CA SER A 83 6.48 29.50 3.64
C SER A 83 6.21 30.84 4.34
N ALA A 84 5.08 30.96 5.05
CA ALA A 84 4.77 32.09 5.91
C ALA A 84 5.80 32.31 7.03
N ILE A 85 6.67 31.32 7.32
CA ILE A 85 7.81 31.51 8.23
C ILE A 85 8.76 32.64 7.79
N LEU A 86 8.81 32.95 6.49
CA LEU A 86 9.66 34.03 5.97
C LEU A 86 9.18 35.42 6.45
N ASP A 87 7.88 35.57 6.70
CA ASP A 87 7.27 36.83 7.12
C ASP A 87 7.40 37.08 8.63
N ASP A 88 7.74 36.05 9.42
CA ASP A 88 7.83 36.10 10.90
C ASP A 88 9.24 35.73 11.44
N PRO A 89 10.23 36.65 11.38
CA PRO A 89 11.59 36.39 11.84
C PRO A 89 11.73 35.98 13.31
N TRP A 90 10.75 36.35 14.15
CA TRP A 90 10.76 36.03 15.57
C TRP A 90 10.56 34.53 15.84
N GLU A 91 9.93 33.81 14.92
CA GLU A 91 9.67 32.37 15.03
C GLU A 91 10.83 31.49 14.52
N TRP A 92 11.84 32.07 13.86
CA TRP A 92 12.95 31.30 13.28
C TRP A 92 13.68 30.48 14.34
N LYS A 93 13.95 31.06 15.51
CA LYS A 93 14.63 30.38 16.62
C LYS A 93 13.94 29.07 17.08
N TYR A 94 12.62 28.99 16.94
CA TYR A 94 11.82 27.87 17.43
C TYR A 94 11.29 26.96 16.32
N SER A 95 11.30 27.42 15.07
CA SER A 95 10.66 26.73 13.95
C SER A 95 11.65 26.33 12.84
N THR A 96 12.96 26.61 12.99
CA THR A 96 14.01 26.17 12.04
C THR A 96 15.00 25.13 12.61
N PRO A 97 14.53 23.98 13.14
CA PRO A 97 15.43 22.97 13.67
C PRO A 97 16.35 22.37 12.59
N PHE A 98 15.87 22.24 11.34
CA PHE A 98 16.65 21.62 10.26
C PHE A 98 17.72 22.56 9.72
N SER A 99 17.41 23.84 9.55
CA SER A 99 18.42 24.83 9.16
C SER A 99 19.50 24.97 10.23
N HIS A 100 19.14 24.93 11.51
CA HIS A 100 20.13 24.97 12.59
C HIS A 100 21.08 23.76 12.55
N TRP A 101 20.56 22.58 12.24
CA TRP A 101 21.36 21.36 12.09
C TRP A 101 22.25 21.35 10.85
N LEU A 102 21.76 21.88 9.71
CA LEU A 102 22.47 21.80 8.43
C LEU A 102 23.43 22.97 8.18
N ALA A 103 23.05 24.18 8.57
CA ALA A 103 23.73 25.42 8.20
C ALA A 103 24.10 26.32 9.39
N GLY A 104 23.62 26.02 10.60
CA GLY A 104 23.88 26.81 11.80
C GLY A 104 22.83 27.92 12.04
N PRO A 105 23.15 28.98 12.81
CA PRO A 105 22.19 30.02 13.16
C PRO A 105 21.66 30.74 11.91
N VAL A 106 20.33 30.72 11.74
CA VAL A 106 19.65 31.41 10.64
C VAL A 106 19.68 32.92 10.90
N VAL A 107 20.34 33.67 10.00
CA VAL A 107 20.40 35.14 10.06
C VAL A 107 19.58 35.75 8.92
N HIS A 108 19.48 35.06 7.78
CA HIS A 108 18.71 35.52 6.62
C HIS A 108 17.66 34.48 6.20
N GLU A 109 16.59 34.95 5.57
CA GLU A 109 15.51 34.13 5.00
C GLU A 109 16.00 33.02 4.06
N HIS A 110 17.07 33.29 3.30
CA HIS A 110 17.68 32.32 2.38
C HIS A 110 18.40 31.15 3.08
N ASP A 111 18.70 31.28 4.37
CA ASP A 111 19.32 30.21 5.15
C ASP A 111 18.28 29.17 5.60
N ILE A 112 16.98 29.43 5.40
CA ILE A 112 15.89 28.56 5.84
C ILE A 112 15.66 27.44 4.83
N SER A 113 15.87 26.21 5.30
CA SER A 113 15.57 24.98 4.58
C SER A 113 14.07 24.82 4.35
N GLN A 114 13.72 24.31 3.17
CA GLN A 114 12.34 23.98 2.81
C GLN A 114 11.68 22.99 3.78
N LEU A 115 12.48 22.19 4.49
CA LEU A 115 11.95 21.26 5.50
C LEU A 115 11.40 21.98 6.73
N ASP A 116 11.94 23.16 7.07
CA ASP A 116 11.45 23.98 8.18
C ASP A 116 10.08 24.60 7.89
N TYR A 117 9.71 24.75 6.61
CA TYR A 117 8.38 25.21 6.23
C TYR A 117 7.32 24.21 6.69
N PHE A 118 7.60 22.90 6.58
CA PHE A 118 6.71 21.86 7.09
C PHE A 118 6.60 21.87 8.62
N VAL A 119 7.68 22.20 9.33
CA VAL A 119 7.68 22.32 10.80
C VAL A 119 6.82 23.50 11.25
N TYR A 120 6.97 24.65 10.59
CA TYR A 120 6.14 25.82 10.85
C TYR A 120 4.65 25.53 10.56
N ALA A 121 4.35 24.93 9.40
CA ALA A 121 2.99 24.52 9.06
C ALA A 121 2.42 23.54 10.09
N ALA A 122 3.20 22.55 10.56
CA ALA A 122 2.79 21.62 11.59
C ALA A 122 2.41 22.29 12.92
N LYS A 123 3.09 23.38 13.27
CA LYS A 123 2.87 24.13 14.52
C LYS A 123 1.63 25.03 14.46
N PHE A 124 1.42 25.75 13.36
CA PHE A 124 0.38 26.79 13.24
C PHE A 124 -0.82 26.41 12.35
N ARG A 125 -0.61 25.52 11.37
CA ARG A 125 -1.59 25.10 10.36
C ARG A 125 -1.56 23.57 10.17
N PRO A 126 -1.91 22.78 11.19
CA PRO A 126 -1.60 21.34 11.24
C PRO A 126 -2.44 20.47 10.30
N VAL A 127 -3.45 21.01 9.63
CA VAL A 127 -4.41 20.22 8.81
C VAL A 127 -3.70 19.49 7.67
N PHE A 128 -2.99 20.20 6.81
CA PHE A 128 -2.27 19.60 5.68
C PHE A 128 -1.06 18.75 6.10
N PRO A 129 -0.24 19.15 7.10
CA PRO A 129 0.75 18.28 7.71
C PRO A 129 0.15 16.97 8.25
N SER A 130 -1.02 17.02 8.90
CA SER A 130 -1.68 15.83 9.43
C SER A 130 -2.18 14.88 8.34
N LEU A 131 -2.75 15.42 7.25
CA LEU A 131 -3.13 14.64 6.07
C LEU A 131 -1.91 13.98 5.41
N LEU A 132 -0.79 14.68 5.35
CA LEU A 132 0.47 14.15 4.84
C LEU A 132 0.97 12.96 5.67
N ILE A 133 0.92 13.06 7.00
CA ILE A 133 1.25 11.96 7.91
C ILE A 133 0.33 10.75 7.70
N VAL A 134 -0.99 10.97 7.69
CA VAL A 134 -1.97 9.88 7.50
C VAL A 134 -1.77 9.18 6.15
N CYS A 135 -1.57 9.94 5.07
CA CYS A 135 -1.30 9.38 3.76
C CYS A 135 0.03 8.62 3.73
N THR A 136 1.08 9.14 4.40
CA THR A 136 2.38 8.46 4.50
C THR A 136 2.23 7.11 5.22
N VAL A 137 1.54 7.08 6.36
CA VAL A 137 1.28 5.85 7.11
C VAL A 137 0.48 4.87 6.26
N TYR A 138 -0.53 5.33 5.52
CA TYR A 138 -1.32 4.47 4.65
C TYR A 138 -0.49 3.89 3.49
N LEU A 139 0.33 4.70 2.82
CA LEU A 139 1.23 4.23 1.76
C LEU A 139 2.26 3.23 2.30
N LEU A 140 2.76 3.43 3.52
CA LEU A 140 3.64 2.47 4.19
C LEU A 140 2.93 1.15 4.50
N ILE A 141 1.68 1.18 4.97
CA ILE A 141 0.88 -0.04 5.19
C ILE A 141 0.68 -0.77 3.85
N LEU A 142 0.38 -0.05 2.78
CA LEU A 142 0.15 -0.64 1.47
C LEU A 142 1.45 -1.23 0.90
N ALA A 143 2.58 -0.53 1.02
CA ALA A 143 3.90 -1.04 0.67
C ALA A 143 4.28 -2.27 1.51
N ALA A 144 4.02 -2.22 2.82
CA ALA A 144 4.30 -3.31 3.73
C ALA A 144 3.45 -4.55 3.42
N SER A 145 2.25 -4.38 2.87
CA SER A 145 1.36 -5.50 2.52
C SER A 145 1.93 -6.45 1.46
N TYR A 146 2.91 -6.00 0.67
CA TYR A 146 3.65 -6.84 -0.28
C TYR A 146 4.74 -7.70 0.39
N LEU A 147 5.07 -7.44 1.67
CA LEU A 147 6.03 -8.22 2.43
C LEU A 147 5.39 -9.49 3.03
N ASN A 148 6.26 -10.42 3.44
CA ASN A 148 5.82 -11.62 4.16
C ASN A 148 5.06 -11.27 5.45
N GLN A 149 4.06 -12.07 5.82
CA GLN A 149 3.16 -11.82 6.97
C GLN A 149 3.90 -11.55 8.29
N ARG A 150 5.03 -12.22 8.53
CA ARG A 150 5.87 -11.98 9.72
C ARG A 150 6.58 -10.64 9.67
N THR A 151 7.16 -10.30 8.51
CA THR A 151 7.86 -9.03 8.30
C THR A 151 6.88 -7.86 8.31
N PHE A 152 5.70 -8.03 7.71
CA PHE A 152 4.60 -7.06 7.76
C PHE A 152 4.23 -6.69 9.19
N ALA A 153 3.96 -7.69 10.04
CA ALA A 153 3.64 -7.44 11.45
C ALA A 153 4.78 -6.73 12.18
N TYR A 154 6.02 -7.15 11.97
CA TYR A 154 7.19 -6.51 12.59
C TYR A 154 7.33 -5.04 12.18
N VAL A 155 7.20 -4.74 10.89
CA VAL A 155 7.25 -3.37 10.36
C VAL A 155 6.16 -2.51 11.01
N LEU A 156 4.92 -3.00 11.13
CA LEU A 156 3.83 -2.27 11.78
C LEU A 156 4.10 -1.99 13.27
N PHE A 157 4.71 -2.93 13.99
CA PHE A 157 5.10 -2.71 15.39
C PHE A 157 6.21 -1.67 15.53
N VAL A 158 7.24 -1.72 14.67
CA VAL A 158 8.31 -0.73 14.66
C VAL A 158 7.74 0.67 14.36
N PHE A 159 6.86 0.80 13.38
CA PHE A 159 6.18 2.08 13.10
C PHE A 159 5.30 2.54 14.26
N SER A 160 4.55 1.63 14.88
CA SER A 160 3.74 1.95 16.06
C SER A 160 4.57 2.42 17.24
N ALA A 161 5.79 1.91 17.43
CA ALA A 161 6.65 2.33 18.54
C ALA A 161 7.36 3.67 18.25
N THR A 162 7.70 3.93 16.99
CA THR A 162 8.45 5.13 16.58
C THR A 162 7.56 6.38 16.43
N LEU A 163 6.33 6.23 15.92
CA LEU A 163 5.41 7.35 15.69
C LEU A 163 5.09 8.18 16.96
N PRO A 164 4.81 7.58 18.14
CA PRO A 164 4.63 8.35 19.37
C PRO A 164 5.91 9.03 19.86
N GLY A 165 7.07 8.40 19.64
CA GLY A 165 8.36 9.01 19.98
C GLY A 165 8.63 10.31 19.19
N LEU A 166 8.20 10.34 17.93
CA LEU A 166 8.26 11.54 17.09
C LEU A 166 7.29 12.65 17.57
N ALA A 167 6.22 12.29 18.27
CA ALA A 167 5.23 13.25 18.79
C ALA A 167 5.71 13.97 20.06
N LEU A 168 6.63 13.39 20.84
CA LEU A 168 7.06 13.91 22.14
C LEU A 168 7.60 15.36 22.08
N PRO A 169 8.47 15.76 21.12
CA PRO A 169 8.97 17.13 21.04
C PRO A 169 7.88 18.18 20.76
N PHE A 170 6.75 17.76 20.17
CA PHE A 170 5.63 18.64 19.86
C PHE A 170 4.65 18.80 21.02
N MET A 171 4.78 18.00 22.09
CA MET A 171 3.91 18.09 23.27
C MET A 171 4.34 19.20 24.24
N ASP A 172 5.62 19.58 24.25
CA ASP A 172 6.14 20.67 25.08
C ASP A 172 5.79 22.06 24.53
N ALA A 173 5.44 22.16 23.24
CA ALA A 173 5.00 23.39 22.63
C ALA A 173 3.55 23.69 23.05
N THR A 174 3.32 24.79 23.77
CA THR A 174 2.01 25.34 24.16
C THR A 174 1.09 25.72 22.98
N THR A 175 1.39 25.23 21.79
CA THR A 175 0.70 25.51 20.54
C THR A 175 -0.39 24.47 20.26
N THR A 176 -1.59 24.94 19.92
CA THR A 176 -2.74 24.10 19.58
C THR A 176 -2.44 23.10 18.45
N GLY A 177 -1.57 23.46 17.50
CA GLY A 177 -1.19 22.57 16.40
C GLY A 177 -0.34 21.37 16.82
N GLY A 178 0.60 21.55 17.75
CA GLY A 178 1.42 20.46 18.29
C GLY A 178 0.59 19.39 18.99
N THR A 179 -0.39 19.81 19.81
CA THR A 179 -1.33 18.88 20.46
C THR A 179 -2.19 18.12 19.44
N TRP A 180 -2.70 18.80 18.42
CA TRP A 180 -3.48 18.15 17.35
C TRP A 180 -2.66 17.09 16.61
N LEU A 181 -1.43 17.45 16.24
CA LEU A 181 -0.53 16.56 15.52
C LEU A 181 -0.17 15.33 16.38
N ALA A 182 0.07 15.51 17.68
CA ALA A 182 0.33 14.41 18.61
C ALA A 182 -0.86 13.43 18.73
N ILE A 183 -2.10 13.94 18.74
CA ILE A 183 -3.31 13.10 18.72
C ILE A 183 -3.39 12.28 17.43
N VAL A 184 -3.13 12.92 16.27
CA VAL A 184 -3.15 12.22 14.97
C VAL A 184 -2.06 11.14 14.91
N LEU A 185 -0.84 11.45 15.34
CA LEU A 185 0.27 10.50 15.36
C LEU A 185 0.02 9.30 16.28
N SER A 186 -0.48 9.55 17.49
CA SER A 186 -0.81 8.49 18.44
C SER A 186 -1.98 7.63 17.95
N GLY A 187 -2.99 8.24 17.32
CA GLY A 187 -4.08 7.51 16.65
C GLY A 187 -3.57 6.58 15.55
N CYS A 188 -2.67 7.08 14.68
CA CYS A 188 -2.05 6.26 13.64
C CYS A 188 -1.23 5.10 14.22
N ALA A 189 -0.49 5.34 15.31
CA ALA A 189 0.28 4.30 15.99
C ALA A 189 -0.62 3.17 16.51
N LEU A 190 -1.75 3.51 17.14
CA LEU A 190 -2.72 2.51 17.62
C LEU A 190 -3.31 1.68 16.48
N VAL A 191 -3.63 2.30 15.35
CA VAL A 191 -4.12 1.59 14.16
C VAL A 191 -3.06 0.59 13.66
N CYS A 192 -1.80 1.01 13.55
CA CYS A 192 -0.70 0.13 13.16
C CYS A 192 -0.52 -1.05 14.13
N ALA A 193 -0.55 -0.80 15.44
CA ALA A 193 -0.47 -1.86 16.45
C ALA A 193 -1.62 -2.87 16.34
N ALA A 194 -2.85 -2.38 16.16
CA ALA A 194 -4.03 -3.23 16.02
C ALA A 194 -3.94 -4.11 14.76
N LEU A 195 -3.56 -3.53 13.62
CA LEU A 195 -3.34 -4.28 12.37
C LEU A 195 -2.24 -5.33 12.53
N GLY A 196 -1.11 -4.97 13.14
CA GLY A 196 -0.01 -5.90 13.42
C GLY A 196 -0.46 -7.07 14.29
N ALA A 197 -1.15 -6.81 15.40
CA ALA A 197 -1.68 -7.84 16.29
C ALA A 197 -2.67 -8.78 15.59
N MET A 198 -3.58 -8.23 14.76
CA MET A 198 -4.53 -9.03 13.98
C MET A 198 -3.81 -9.95 12.98
N THR A 199 -2.75 -9.49 12.32
CA THR A 199 -1.98 -10.33 11.39
C THR A 199 -1.27 -11.49 12.07
N ILE A 200 -0.68 -11.26 13.26
CA ILE A 200 -0.06 -12.33 14.05
C ILE A 200 -1.09 -13.37 14.48
N LYS A 201 -2.23 -12.93 15.04
CA LYS A 201 -3.31 -13.83 15.47
C LYS A 201 -3.81 -14.68 14.30
N ASN A 202 -4.04 -14.06 13.15
CA ASN A 202 -4.50 -14.76 11.94
C ASN A 202 -3.48 -15.76 11.44
N HIS A 203 -2.18 -15.43 11.50
CA HIS A 203 -1.11 -16.36 11.14
C HIS A 203 -1.10 -17.58 12.08
N SER A 204 -1.18 -17.39 13.40
CA SER A 204 -1.20 -18.50 14.38
C SER A 204 -2.41 -19.42 14.21
N VAL A 205 -3.60 -18.84 13.95
CA VAL A 205 -4.82 -19.64 13.70
C VAL A 205 -4.71 -20.48 12.43
N ARG A 206 -4.02 -19.99 11.38
CA ARG A 206 -3.81 -20.75 10.15
C ARG A 206 -2.89 -21.95 10.38
N GLN A 207 -1.84 -21.78 11.17
CA GLN A 207 -0.90 -22.87 11.52
C GLN A 207 -1.56 -23.95 12.38
N ALA A 208 -2.52 -23.60 13.24
CA ALA A 208 -3.25 -24.58 14.05
C ALA A 208 -4.26 -25.42 13.26
N LYS A 209 -4.58 -25.04 12.01
CA LYS A 209 -5.54 -25.72 11.14
C LYS A 209 -4.90 -26.56 10.03
N SER A 210 -3.59 -26.42 9.81
CA SER A 210 -2.81 -27.20 8.84
C SER A 210 -2.22 -28.43 9.48
#